data_AF-A0A952RFG8-F1
#
_entry.id   AF-A0A952RFG8-F1
#
_cell.length_a   1.000
_cell.length_b   1.000
_cell.length_c   1.000
_cell.angle_alpha   90.00
_cell.angle_beta   90.00
_cell.angle_gamma   90.00
#
_symmetry.space_group_name_H-M   'P 1'
#
loop_
_entity.id
_entity.type
_entity.pdbx_description
1 polymer ?
#
loop_
_entity_poly.entity_id
_entity_poly.type
_entity_poly.pdbx_seq_one_letter_code
_entity_poly.pdbx_strand_id
1 'polypeptide(L)'
;MRALTPLVAFLLGDKTVRRNLRAFAKVLLLTAATVTFFSIVFHFLMLYVEHREYSWVTSFYWTLTVMSTLGFGDITFHTDVGRLFSVFVLLTGLVMFVIVLPFAFIRFFYAPWLEAQLRLRVPRELPRTTSSHVIICRYDTIARDLVERLAASQIPYVVIESDPAAAAVLQSDGVCVVLGEYDSRASYVAVGAERARLVFANLDDATNTNIALTVREQAAAVPIAALAESDDAVDVLELSGASTALPLKRRLGEHLAARVNAGHTRAHVVGRFRDLVIAELPVHGTGLAGRAIRDTSLRALTGLTIVAFWEGGVLRPAHADAVIGEYGVIVVVGSEEQVTLLDSMFVIYTPNENPVVVIGGGRVGVAAAAALRERSVAVHLIEKDAAAKATLEEFADEVFIGDASDRAMLMAAGLASAPSVVLTTNDDATNIFLAIYCRRLNPHIRIVSRITHERNLEAIHRAGADSVLSYSSLGVKSLLALLRGHELVLLEEGADVIVVPVPPSLADKTLGAVDVRARTGLNVIALQDGDEVVTNPTAATRLPRDGEIIAIGSVEQRAAFVREFAR
;
A
#
# COMPACT_ATOMS: atom_id res chain seq x y z
N MET A 1 43.86 -15.61 -5.80
CA MET A 1 43.78 -15.94 -7.24
C MET A 1 42.40 -16.44 -7.74
N ARG A 2 41.54 -17.07 -6.90
CA ARG A 2 40.20 -17.56 -7.33
C ARG A 2 39.15 -16.45 -7.63
N ALA A 3 39.41 -15.19 -7.32
CA ALA A 3 38.48 -14.07 -7.55
C ALA A 3 38.66 -13.34 -8.90
N LEU A 4 39.81 -13.51 -9.59
CA LEU A 4 40.13 -12.80 -10.84
C LEU A 4 39.50 -13.47 -12.07
N THR A 5 39.38 -14.80 -12.06
CA THR A 5 38.81 -15.59 -13.16
C THR A 5 37.36 -15.22 -13.50
N PRO A 6 36.43 -15.06 -12.53
CA PRO A 6 35.06 -14.60 -12.82
C PRO A 6 35.00 -13.12 -13.26
N LEU A 7 35.92 -12.27 -12.78
CA LEU A 7 36.01 -10.87 -13.19
C LEU A 7 36.38 -10.73 -14.67
N VAL A 8 37.35 -11.54 -15.13
CA VAL A 8 37.80 -11.57 -16.53
C VAL A 8 36.71 -12.16 -17.44
N ALA A 9 36.00 -13.20 -17.00
CA ALA A 9 34.87 -13.76 -17.73
C ALA A 9 33.70 -12.75 -17.88
N PHE A 10 33.40 -11.99 -16.81
CA PHE A 10 32.41 -10.91 -16.82
C PHE A 10 32.78 -9.77 -17.79
N LEU A 11 34.05 -9.36 -17.81
CA LEU A 11 34.57 -8.32 -18.71
C LEU A 11 34.49 -8.70 -20.20
N LEU A 12 34.64 -9.98 -20.53
CA LEU A 12 34.69 -10.48 -21.90
C LEU A 12 33.33 -10.90 -22.47
N GLY A 13 32.39 -11.34 -21.63
CA GLY A 13 31.09 -11.88 -22.06
C GLY A 13 30.06 -10.83 -22.46
N ASP A 14 29.89 -9.78 -21.65
CA ASP A 14 28.75 -8.85 -21.78
C ASP A 14 29.07 -7.66 -22.70
N LYS A 15 28.21 -7.43 -23.71
CA LYS A 15 28.33 -6.28 -24.64
C LYS A 15 28.20 -4.95 -23.90
N THR A 16 27.43 -4.91 -22.83
CA THR A 16 27.16 -3.73 -22.00
C THR A 16 28.40 -3.36 -21.18
N VAL A 17 29.06 -4.37 -20.59
CA VAL A 17 30.30 -4.21 -19.84
C VAL A 17 31.42 -3.70 -20.76
N ARG A 18 31.54 -4.24 -21.98
CA ARG A 18 32.49 -3.72 -22.99
C ARG A 18 32.22 -2.26 -23.38
N ARG A 19 30.95 -1.85 -23.48
CA ARG A 19 30.57 -0.46 -23.75
C ARG A 19 30.97 0.46 -22.59
N ASN A 20 30.70 0.05 -21.35
CA ASN A 20 31.09 0.81 -20.16
C ASN A 20 32.61 0.91 -20.01
N LEU A 21 33.34 -0.18 -20.30
CA LEU A 21 34.81 -0.18 -20.29
C LEU A 21 35.40 0.78 -21.33
N ARG A 22 34.81 0.84 -22.54
CA ARG A 22 35.21 1.83 -23.56
C ARG A 22 34.92 3.25 -23.10
N ALA A 23 33.79 3.50 -22.44
CA ALA A 23 33.46 4.81 -21.90
C ALA A 23 34.47 5.24 -20.81
N PHE A 24 34.82 4.34 -19.90
CA PHE A 24 35.86 4.58 -18.90
C PHE A 24 37.24 4.81 -19.55
N ALA A 25 37.61 4.00 -20.54
CA ALA A 25 38.85 4.18 -21.30
C ALA A 25 38.92 5.53 -22.02
N LYS A 26 37.79 6.05 -22.53
CA LYS A 26 37.73 7.41 -23.10
C LYS A 26 38.02 8.49 -22.05
N VAL A 27 37.50 8.34 -20.82
CA VAL A 27 37.78 9.28 -19.72
C VAL A 27 39.26 9.24 -19.33
N LEU A 28 39.85 8.04 -19.24
CA LEU A 28 41.29 7.87 -19.02
C LEU A 28 42.13 8.51 -20.12
N LEU A 29 41.75 8.30 -21.39
CA LEU A 29 42.45 8.88 -22.53
C LEU A 29 42.35 10.41 -22.54
N LEU A 30 41.15 10.96 -22.26
CA LEU A 30 40.96 12.39 -22.10
C LEU A 30 41.86 12.95 -20.99
N THR A 31 41.90 12.27 -19.84
CA THR A 31 42.76 12.65 -18.70
C THR A 31 44.23 12.66 -19.10
N ALA A 32 44.70 11.60 -19.77
CA ALA A 32 46.07 11.50 -20.26
C ALA A 32 46.41 12.58 -21.31
N ALA A 33 45.45 12.89 -22.20
CA ALA A 33 45.59 13.95 -23.20
C ALA A 33 45.70 15.33 -22.54
N THR A 34 44.87 15.61 -21.52
CA THR A 34 44.94 16.86 -20.74
C THR A 34 46.28 16.98 -20.00
N VAL A 35 46.75 15.92 -19.35
CA VAL A 35 48.07 15.90 -18.69
C VAL A 35 49.18 16.16 -19.71
N THR A 36 49.14 15.50 -20.87
CA THR A 36 50.15 15.68 -21.92
C THR A 36 50.13 17.11 -22.45
N PHE A 37 48.94 17.66 -22.70
CA PHE A 37 48.77 19.04 -23.16
C PHE A 37 49.37 20.03 -22.17
N PHE A 38 49.03 19.92 -20.88
CA PHE A 38 49.59 20.81 -19.86
C PHE A 38 51.09 20.61 -19.67
N SER A 39 51.61 19.40 -19.85
CA SER A 39 53.06 19.14 -19.81
C SER A 39 53.79 19.87 -20.95
N ILE A 40 53.20 19.88 -22.15
CA ILE A 40 53.74 20.60 -23.31
C ILE A 40 53.69 22.12 -23.07
N VAL A 41 52.54 22.63 -22.61
CA VAL A 41 52.38 24.07 -22.31
C VAL A 41 53.35 24.50 -21.21
N PHE A 42 53.49 23.71 -20.15
CA PHE A 42 54.46 23.96 -19.08
C PHE A 42 55.90 24.03 -19.62
N HIS A 43 56.31 23.07 -20.45
CA HIS A 43 57.67 23.04 -21.02
C HIS A 43 57.99 24.33 -21.78
N PHE A 44 57.05 24.80 -22.61
CA PHE A 44 57.23 26.03 -23.37
C PHE A 44 57.15 27.29 -22.51
N LEU A 45 56.28 27.33 -21.50
CA LEU A 45 56.22 28.46 -20.57
C LEU A 45 57.52 28.60 -19.77
N MET A 46 58.10 27.49 -19.29
CA MET A 46 59.37 27.54 -18.58
C MET A 46 60.53 28.00 -19.47
N LEU A 47 60.56 27.55 -20.73
CA LEU A 47 61.61 27.93 -21.68
C LEU A 47 61.53 29.41 -22.10
N TYR A 48 60.35 29.88 -22.48
CA TYR A 48 60.19 31.20 -23.10
C TYR A 48 59.86 32.33 -22.12
N VAL A 49 59.16 32.04 -21.02
CA VAL A 49 58.71 33.06 -20.05
C VAL A 49 59.60 33.11 -18.83
N GLU A 50 60.07 31.96 -18.34
CA GLU A 50 60.92 31.89 -17.13
C GLU A 50 62.41 31.70 -17.45
N HIS A 51 62.76 31.48 -18.72
CA HIS A 51 64.13 31.24 -19.21
C HIS A 51 64.85 30.11 -18.45
N ARG A 52 64.10 29.06 -18.07
CA ARG A 52 64.62 27.86 -17.40
C ARG A 52 64.41 26.64 -18.28
N GLU A 53 65.49 25.89 -18.52
CA GLU A 53 65.43 24.65 -19.27
C GLU A 53 65.12 23.47 -18.34
N TYR A 54 64.02 22.77 -18.64
CA TYR A 54 63.65 21.53 -17.97
C TYR A 54 63.46 20.41 -18.97
N SER A 55 63.73 19.17 -18.57
CA SER A 55 63.48 18.01 -19.41
C SER A 55 61.97 17.79 -19.63
N TRP A 56 61.59 17.12 -20.72
CA TRP A 56 60.20 16.71 -20.96
C TRP A 56 59.62 15.85 -19.81
N VAL A 57 60.47 15.04 -19.18
CA VAL A 57 60.09 14.22 -18.02
C VAL A 57 59.77 15.11 -16.82
N THR A 58 60.57 16.15 -16.61
CA THR A 58 60.35 17.15 -15.57
C THR A 58 59.03 17.90 -15.78
N SER A 59 58.70 18.21 -17.04
CA SER A 59 57.42 18.83 -17.39
C SER A 59 56.22 17.95 -17.05
N PHE A 60 56.28 16.66 -17.38
CA PHE A 60 55.24 15.69 -17.03
C PHE A 60 55.12 15.51 -15.50
N TYR A 61 56.26 15.41 -14.81
CA TYR A 61 56.32 15.33 -13.35
C TYR A 61 55.65 16.53 -12.68
N TRP A 62 55.95 17.76 -13.13
CA TRP A 62 55.34 18.97 -12.60
C TRP A 62 53.82 19.00 -12.83
N THR A 63 53.37 18.68 -14.05
CA THR A 63 51.93 18.66 -14.34
C THR A 63 51.20 17.67 -13.45
N LEU A 64 51.75 16.46 -13.28
CA LEU A 64 51.12 15.44 -12.45
C LEU A 64 51.08 15.84 -10.97
N THR A 65 52.15 16.43 -10.44
CA THR A 65 52.22 16.88 -9.03
C THR A 65 51.28 18.05 -8.73
N VAL A 66 51.09 18.97 -9.67
CA VAL A 66 50.11 20.06 -9.52
C VAL A 66 48.68 19.57 -9.70
N MET A 67 48.40 18.77 -10.74
CA MET A 67 47.03 18.27 -10.99
C MET A 67 46.53 17.32 -9.90
N SER A 68 47.43 16.55 -9.28
CA SER A 68 47.11 15.66 -8.16
C SER A 68 47.05 16.37 -6.80
N THR A 69 47.27 17.69 -6.77
CA THR A 69 47.31 18.51 -5.55
C THR A 69 48.44 18.14 -4.56
N LEU A 70 49.44 17.34 -4.99
CA LEU A 70 50.62 17.00 -4.18
C LEU A 70 51.50 18.23 -3.92
N GLY A 71 51.79 18.99 -4.97
CA GLY A 71 52.47 20.29 -4.87
C GLY A 71 53.76 20.29 -4.05
N PHE A 72 54.76 19.46 -4.41
CA PHE A 72 56.04 19.39 -3.68
C PHE A 72 56.77 20.73 -3.54
N GLY A 73 56.48 21.70 -4.42
CA GLY A 73 57.03 23.06 -4.33
C GLY A 73 58.50 23.17 -4.75
N ASP A 74 59.07 22.09 -5.27
CA ASP A 74 60.42 22.03 -5.84
C ASP A 74 60.54 22.78 -7.17
N ILE A 75 59.45 22.85 -7.94
CA ILE A 75 59.37 23.57 -9.20
C ILE A 75 58.14 24.49 -9.19
N THR A 76 58.38 25.81 -9.27
CA THR A 76 57.32 26.83 -9.21
C THR A 76 57.57 27.93 -10.23
N PHE A 77 56.49 28.54 -10.73
CA PHE A 77 56.57 29.75 -11.52
C PHE A 77 56.75 30.99 -10.62
N HIS A 78 57.62 31.90 -11.06
CA HIS A 78 57.85 33.19 -10.41
C HIS A 78 57.06 34.34 -11.06
N THR A 79 56.66 34.16 -12.32
CA THR A 79 55.88 35.14 -13.08
C THR A 79 54.38 35.03 -12.81
N ASP A 80 53.64 36.15 -12.88
CA ASP A 80 52.19 36.14 -12.65
C ASP A 80 51.43 35.33 -13.70
N VAL A 81 51.91 35.33 -14.96
CA VAL A 81 51.37 34.49 -16.04
C VAL A 81 51.52 33.00 -15.70
N GLY A 82 52.71 32.59 -15.23
CA GLY A 82 52.97 31.21 -14.83
C GLY A 82 52.19 30.79 -13.59
N ARG A 83 51.98 31.70 -12.63
CA ARG A 83 51.11 31.46 -11.46
C ARG A 83 49.65 31.27 -11.87
N LEU A 84 49.13 32.10 -12.77
CA LEU A 84 47.75 31.96 -13.27
C LEU A 84 47.57 30.62 -14.00
N PHE A 85 48.55 30.23 -14.83
CA PHE A 85 48.57 28.90 -15.45
C PHE A 85 48.59 27.78 -14.41
N SER A 86 49.40 27.90 -13.36
CA SER A 86 49.47 26.91 -12.27
C SER A 86 48.13 26.76 -11.55
N VAL A 87 47.44 27.87 -11.27
CA VAL A 87 46.09 27.85 -10.70
C VAL A 87 45.10 27.15 -11.63
N PHE A 88 45.19 27.42 -12.94
CA PHE A 88 44.33 26.75 -13.93
C PHE A 88 44.57 25.24 -14.01
N VAL A 89 45.84 24.81 -14.01
CA VAL A 89 46.23 23.39 -13.99
C VAL A 89 45.77 22.72 -12.70
N LEU A 90 45.92 23.38 -11.55
CA LEU A 90 45.46 22.89 -10.26
C LEU A 90 43.94 22.69 -10.23
N LEU A 91 43.16 23.70 -10.64
CA LEU A 91 41.69 23.63 -10.69
C LEU A 91 41.21 22.54 -11.65
N THR A 92 41.84 22.44 -12.83
CA THR A 92 41.53 21.38 -13.79
C THR A 92 41.87 19.99 -13.24
N GLY A 93 43.02 19.86 -12.56
CA GLY A 93 43.43 18.64 -11.89
C GLY A 93 42.48 18.22 -10.78
N LEU A 94 42.05 19.15 -9.93
CA LEU A 94 41.05 18.92 -8.89
C LEU A 94 39.76 18.36 -9.49
N VAL A 95 39.23 18.99 -10.53
CA VAL A 95 38.02 18.49 -11.22
C VAL A 95 38.28 17.11 -11.82
N MET A 96 39.39 16.91 -12.54
CA MET A 96 39.64 15.66 -13.25
C MET A 96 39.93 14.48 -12.32
N PHE A 97 40.82 14.64 -11.33
CA PHE A 97 41.31 13.55 -10.49
C PHE A 97 40.43 13.31 -9.26
N VAL A 98 39.83 14.35 -8.68
CA VAL A 98 39.00 14.21 -7.47
C VAL A 98 37.54 13.95 -7.82
N ILE A 99 37.02 14.52 -8.91
CA ILE A 99 35.59 14.40 -9.27
C ILE A 99 35.41 13.44 -10.44
N VAL A 100 35.95 13.74 -11.62
CA VAL A 100 35.64 13.02 -12.87
C VAL A 100 36.12 11.58 -12.83
N LEU A 101 37.38 11.33 -12.45
CA LEU A 101 37.96 9.99 -12.48
C LEU A 101 37.30 9.03 -11.47
N PRO A 102 37.08 9.39 -10.18
CA PRO A 102 36.40 8.52 -9.22
C PRO A 102 34.92 8.31 -9.60
N PHE A 103 34.22 9.36 -10.05
CA PHE A 103 32.85 9.23 -10.54
C PHE A 103 32.76 8.27 -11.73
N ALA A 104 33.67 8.40 -12.71
CA ALA A 104 33.75 7.52 -13.86
C ALA A 104 34.05 6.07 -13.45
N PHE A 105 34.95 5.86 -12.48
CA PHE A 105 35.23 4.53 -11.93
C PHE A 105 33.98 3.92 -11.28
N ILE A 106 33.28 4.69 -10.44
CA ILE A 106 32.06 4.23 -9.78
C ILE A 106 30.98 3.87 -10.81
N ARG A 107 30.72 4.79 -11.75
CA ARG A 107 29.64 4.68 -12.73
C ARG A 107 29.86 3.57 -13.77
N PHE A 108 31.08 3.42 -14.27
CA PHE A 108 31.38 2.53 -15.40
C PHE A 108 31.99 1.18 -15.00
N PHE A 109 32.62 1.08 -13.82
CA PHE A 109 33.26 -0.15 -13.36
C PHE A 109 32.61 -0.71 -12.10
N TYR A 110 32.57 0.05 -11.01
CA TYR A 110 32.15 -0.47 -9.70
C TYR A 110 30.67 -0.85 -9.65
N ALA A 111 29.76 0.06 -10.01
CA ALA A 111 28.32 -0.20 -9.94
C ALA A 111 27.89 -1.39 -10.83
N PRO A 112 28.29 -1.46 -12.12
CA PRO A 112 27.97 -2.63 -12.96
C PRO A 112 28.54 -3.95 -12.43
N TRP A 113 29.73 -3.93 -11.83
CA TRP A 113 30.33 -5.12 -11.24
C TRP A 113 29.55 -5.59 -10.00
N LEU A 114 29.15 -4.67 -9.13
CA LEU A 114 28.34 -4.97 -7.95
C LEU A 114 26.97 -5.52 -8.34
N GLU A 115 26.27 -4.89 -9.29
CA GLU A 115 25.00 -5.37 -9.83
C GLU A 115 25.12 -6.80 -10.38
N ALA A 116 26.20 -7.09 -11.11
CA ALA A 116 26.43 -8.42 -11.65
C ALA A 116 26.63 -9.49 -10.57
N GLN A 117 27.27 -9.14 -9.45
CA GLN A 117 27.36 -10.06 -8.30
C GLN A 117 26.00 -10.31 -7.66
N LEU A 118 25.18 -9.27 -7.51
CA LEU A 118 23.83 -9.40 -6.95
C LEU A 118 22.95 -10.27 -7.85
N ARG A 119 23.01 -10.08 -9.17
CA ARG A 119 22.29 -10.88 -10.17
C ARG A 119 22.62 -12.38 -10.13
N LEU A 120 23.79 -12.78 -9.63
CA LEU A 120 24.18 -14.18 -9.50
C LEU A 120 23.60 -14.83 -8.23
N ARG A 121 23.17 -14.04 -7.24
CA ARG A 121 22.61 -14.52 -5.98
C ARG A 121 21.09 -14.63 -6.01
N VAL A 122 20.44 -13.72 -6.74
CA VAL A 122 18.99 -13.67 -6.85
C VAL A 122 18.48 -14.72 -7.85
N PRO A 123 17.50 -15.57 -7.49
CA PRO A 123 16.88 -16.53 -8.40
C PRO A 123 16.27 -15.84 -9.62
N ARG A 124 16.31 -16.51 -10.77
CA ARG A 124 15.71 -16.01 -12.03
C ARG A 124 14.52 -16.84 -12.49
N GLU A 125 14.28 -17.97 -11.83
CA GLU A 125 13.19 -18.88 -12.12
C GLU A 125 12.75 -19.56 -10.83
N LEU A 126 11.49 -19.96 -10.79
CA LEU A 126 10.98 -20.81 -9.74
C LEU A 126 11.21 -22.28 -10.08
N PRO A 127 11.29 -23.17 -9.06
CA PRO A 127 11.27 -24.60 -9.29
C PRO A 127 10.04 -25.00 -10.11
N ARG A 128 10.21 -25.89 -11.09
CA ARG A 128 9.13 -26.36 -11.98
C ARG A 128 7.97 -27.03 -11.25
N THR A 129 8.21 -27.52 -10.04
CA THR A 129 7.22 -28.13 -9.15
C THR A 129 6.28 -27.12 -8.49
N THR A 130 6.56 -25.81 -8.59
CA THR A 130 5.74 -24.77 -7.98
C THR A 130 4.43 -24.61 -8.76
N SER A 131 3.31 -24.66 -8.06
CA SER A 131 1.96 -24.51 -8.59
C SER A 131 1.03 -23.89 -7.55
N SER A 132 -0.11 -23.37 -8.00
CA SER A 132 -1.14 -22.75 -7.16
C SER A 132 -0.62 -21.57 -6.33
N HIS A 133 0.46 -20.93 -6.80
CA HIS A 133 1.10 -19.79 -6.16
C HIS A 133 0.52 -18.46 -6.65
N VAL A 134 0.74 -17.40 -5.88
CA VAL A 134 0.38 -16.02 -6.26
C VAL A 134 1.62 -15.31 -6.79
N ILE A 135 1.53 -14.71 -7.98
CA ILE A 135 2.58 -13.86 -8.54
C ILE A 135 2.27 -12.41 -8.15
N ILE A 136 3.24 -11.71 -7.58
CA ILE A 136 3.13 -10.31 -7.16
C ILE A 136 4.15 -9.49 -7.94
N CYS A 137 3.72 -8.43 -8.64
CA CYS A 137 4.62 -7.67 -9.51
C CYS A 137 5.43 -6.58 -8.78
N ARG A 138 5.06 -6.17 -7.56
CA ARG A 138 5.83 -5.22 -6.75
C ARG A 138 5.67 -5.52 -5.26
N TYR A 139 6.75 -5.44 -4.48
CA TYR A 139 6.70 -5.57 -3.03
C TYR A 139 6.39 -4.24 -2.33
N ASP A 140 5.13 -3.77 -2.44
CA ASP A 140 4.62 -2.58 -1.77
C ASP A 140 3.97 -2.89 -0.40
N THR A 141 3.24 -1.91 0.15
CA THR A 141 2.53 -2.07 1.43
C THR A 141 1.43 -3.12 1.40
N ILE A 142 0.70 -3.26 0.28
CA ILE A 142 -0.34 -4.29 0.13
C ILE A 142 0.34 -5.66 -0.02
N ALA A 143 1.39 -5.75 -0.82
CA ALA A 143 2.13 -6.98 -1.07
C ALA A 143 2.76 -7.56 0.20
N ARG A 144 3.36 -6.72 1.06
CA ARG A 144 3.91 -7.16 2.35
C ARG A 144 2.84 -7.83 3.21
N ASP A 145 1.72 -7.14 3.41
CA ASP A 145 0.65 -7.62 4.29
C ASP A 145 -0.08 -8.83 3.64
N LEU A 146 -0.16 -8.87 2.30
CA LEU A 146 -0.65 -10.03 1.54
C LEU A 146 0.23 -11.26 1.74
N VAL A 147 1.56 -11.10 1.65
CA VAL A 147 2.53 -12.18 1.82
C VAL A 147 2.39 -12.84 3.20
N GLU A 148 2.19 -12.06 4.25
CA GLU A 148 1.94 -12.58 5.60
C GLU A 148 0.67 -13.44 5.64
N ARG A 149 -0.44 -12.96 5.05
CA ARG A 149 -1.71 -13.72 5.00
C ARG A 149 -1.64 -14.96 4.11
N LEU A 150 -0.90 -14.92 3.00
CA LEU A 150 -0.65 -16.07 2.12
C LEU A 150 0.18 -17.14 2.84
N ALA A 151 1.23 -16.75 3.56
CA ALA A 151 2.06 -17.65 4.36
C ALA A 151 1.24 -18.33 5.48
N ALA A 152 0.39 -17.57 6.19
CA ALA A 152 -0.51 -18.12 7.21
C ALA A 152 -1.53 -19.13 6.62
N SER A 153 -1.89 -18.98 5.34
CA SER A 153 -2.79 -19.88 4.62
C SER A 153 -2.06 -20.97 3.84
N GLN A 154 -0.73 -21.08 3.97
CA GLN A 154 0.13 -22.02 3.23
C GLN A 154 -0.03 -21.92 1.70
N ILE A 155 -0.31 -20.71 1.19
CA ILE A 155 -0.36 -20.43 -0.24
C ILE A 155 1.02 -19.92 -0.66
N PRO A 156 1.73 -20.61 -1.58
CA PRO A 156 3.03 -20.13 -2.04
C PRO A 156 2.89 -18.81 -2.81
N TYR A 157 3.91 -17.97 -2.78
CA TYR A 157 3.93 -16.71 -3.51
C TYR A 157 5.31 -16.48 -4.12
N VAL A 158 5.36 -15.56 -5.09
CA VAL A 158 6.60 -15.05 -5.66
C VAL A 158 6.45 -13.58 -6.00
N VAL A 159 7.46 -12.79 -5.68
CA VAL A 159 7.58 -11.40 -6.11
C VAL A 159 8.46 -11.34 -7.36
N ILE A 160 8.00 -10.66 -8.40
CA ILE A 160 8.85 -10.28 -9.53
C ILE A 160 9.43 -8.90 -9.23
N GLU A 161 10.75 -8.77 -9.27
CA GLU A 161 11.45 -7.50 -9.08
C GLU A 161 12.41 -7.29 -10.25
N SER A 162 12.41 -6.09 -10.85
CA SER A 162 13.26 -5.79 -12.01
C SER A 162 14.62 -5.22 -11.59
N ASP A 163 14.70 -4.54 -10.44
CA ASP A 163 15.96 -4.05 -9.90
C ASP A 163 16.72 -5.15 -9.14
N PRO A 164 17.93 -5.56 -9.60
CA PRO A 164 18.75 -6.54 -8.89
C PRO A 164 19.12 -6.14 -7.46
N ALA A 165 19.24 -4.83 -7.17
CA ALA A 165 19.57 -4.36 -5.83
C ALA A 165 18.38 -4.52 -4.89
N ALA A 166 17.19 -4.05 -5.29
CA ALA A 166 15.95 -4.28 -4.55
C ALA A 166 15.66 -5.78 -4.37
N ALA A 167 15.81 -6.59 -5.42
CA ALA A 167 15.58 -8.03 -5.35
C ALA A 167 16.52 -8.73 -4.36
N ALA A 168 17.79 -8.30 -4.28
CA ALA A 168 18.74 -8.86 -3.31
C ALA A 168 18.38 -8.51 -1.86
N VAL A 169 17.86 -7.31 -1.61
CA VAL A 169 17.36 -6.90 -0.28
C VAL A 169 16.14 -7.75 0.11
N LEU A 170 15.16 -7.88 -0.79
CA LEU A 170 13.99 -8.72 -0.56
C LEU A 170 14.38 -10.18 -0.26
N GLN A 171 15.34 -10.72 -1.00
CA GLN A 171 15.85 -12.07 -0.77
C GLN A 171 16.52 -12.20 0.61
N SER A 172 17.30 -11.20 1.05
CA SER A 172 17.92 -11.23 2.39
C SER A 172 16.90 -11.13 3.52
N ASP A 173 15.75 -10.48 3.26
CA ASP A 173 14.64 -10.38 4.21
C ASP A 173 13.75 -11.65 4.20
N GLY A 174 14.12 -12.67 3.41
CA GLY A 174 13.41 -13.94 3.34
C GLY A 174 12.18 -13.93 2.42
N VAL A 175 11.99 -12.88 1.63
CA VAL A 175 10.91 -12.78 0.65
C VAL A 175 11.23 -13.67 -0.56
N CYS A 176 10.28 -14.50 -1.00
CA CYS A 176 10.42 -15.27 -2.22
C CYS A 176 10.37 -14.33 -3.43
N VAL A 177 11.53 -14.05 -4.04
CA VAL A 177 11.68 -13.08 -5.13
C VAL A 177 12.44 -13.67 -6.31
N VAL A 178 12.02 -13.28 -7.51
CA VAL A 178 12.67 -13.60 -8.78
C VAL A 178 13.02 -12.31 -9.52
N LEU A 179 14.25 -12.24 -10.02
CA LEU A 179 14.69 -11.14 -10.88
C LEU A 179 14.07 -11.28 -12.28
N GLY A 180 13.21 -10.35 -12.67
CA GLY A 180 12.53 -10.37 -13.97
C GLY A 180 11.94 -9.02 -14.37
N GLU A 181 11.85 -8.79 -15.67
CA GLU A 181 11.20 -7.60 -16.24
C GLU A 181 9.70 -7.81 -16.39
N TYR A 182 8.90 -6.78 -16.15
CA TYR A 182 7.42 -6.85 -16.15
C TYR A 182 6.79 -6.98 -17.54
N ASP A 183 7.49 -6.50 -18.57
CA ASP A 183 7.10 -6.53 -19.98
C ASP A 183 7.68 -7.75 -20.72
N SER A 184 8.40 -8.62 -20.01
CA SER A 184 9.03 -9.79 -20.62
C SER A 184 8.23 -11.05 -20.38
N ARG A 185 7.77 -11.66 -21.49
CA ARG A 185 7.17 -13.00 -21.51
C ARG A 185 8.04 -14.03 -20.78
N ALA A 186 9.35 -13.94 -20.91
CA ALA A 186 10.29 -14.87 -20.28
C ALA A 186 10.19 -14.87 -18.75
N SER A 187 9.92 -13.71 -18.13
CA SER A 187 9.75 -13.59 -16.68
C SER A 187 8.56 -14.43 -16.20
N TYR A 188 7.42 -14.33 -16.87
CA TYR A 188 6.20 -15.08 -16.51
C TYR A 188 6.30 -16.57 -16.78
N VAL A 189 7.06 -16.97 -17.81
CA VAL A 189 7.43 -18.38 -18.03
C VAL A 189 8.30 -18.89 -16.87
N ALA A 190 9.31 -18.11 -16.48
CA ALA A 190 10.26 -18.49 -15.44
C ALA A 190 9.62 -18.63 -14.06
N VAL A 191 8.59 -17.83 -13.75
CA VAL A 191 7.78 -17.98 -12.53
C VAL A 191 6.57 -18.90 -12.70
N GLY A 192 6.38 -19.53 -13.86
CA GLY A 192 5.31 -20.50 -14.09
C GLY A 192 3.89 -19.92 -14.00
N ALA A 193 3.62 -18.78 -14.65
CA ALA A 193 2.34 -18.09 -14.60
C ALA A 193 1.12 -18.94 -15.00
N GLU A 194 1.26 -19.90 -15.91
CA GLU A 194 0.19 -20.84 -16.28
C GLU A 194 -0.32 -21.71 -15.12
N ARG A 195 0.53 -21.95 -14.11
CA ARG A 195 0.20 -22.73 -12.91
C ARG A 195 -0.12 -21.87 -11.71
N ALA A 196 -0.06 -20.54 -11.85
CA ALA A 196 -0.37 -19.62 -10.77
C ALA A 196 -1.88 -19.55 -10.54
N ARG A 197 -2.27 -19.23 -9.30
CA ARG A 197 -3.67 -19.01 -8.92
C ARG A 197 -4.14 -17.59 -9.22
N LEU A 198 -3.22 -16.62 -9.19
CA LEU A 198 -3.49 -15.20 -9.42
C LEU A 198 -2.18 -14.49 -9.78
N VAL A 199 -2.26 -13.53 -10.69
CA VAL A 199 -1.23 -12.49 -10.88
C VAL A 199 -1.77 -11.17 -10.32
N PHE A 200 -1.04 -10.59 -9.36
CA PHE A 200 -1.33 -9.28 -8.80
C PHE A 200 -0.42 -8.23 -9.42
N ALA A 201 -0.99 -7.41 -10.32
CA ALA A 201 -0.31 -6.29 -10.97
C ALA A 201 -0.57 -5.02 -10.14
N ASN A 202 0.44 -4.57 -9.39
CA ASN A 202 0.34 -3.46 -8.43
C ASN A 202 1.37 -2.35 -8.68
N LEU A 203 1.56 -2.02 -9.95
CA LEU A 203 2.33 -0.87 -10.41
C LEU A 203 1.38 0.27 -10.83
N ASP A 204 1.90 1.27 -11.55
CA ASP A 204 1.08 2.30 -12.20
C ASP A 204 0.22 1.71 -13.33
N ASP A 205 -0.84 2.44 -13.71
CA ASP A 205 -1.84 1.98 -14.69
C ASP A 205 -1.22 1.53 -16.01
N ALA A 206 -0.28 2.30 -16.56
CA ALA A 206 0.38 1.97 -17.82
C ALA A 206 1.21 0.69 -17.73
N THR A 207 1.95 0.51 -16.64
CA THR A 207 2.72 -0.71 -16.40
C THR A 207 1.80 -1.91 -16.14
N ASN A 208 0.72 -1.75 -15.38
CA ASN A 208 -0.26 -2.81 -15.14
C ASN A 208 -0.97 -3.25 -16.42
N THR A 209 -1.26 -2.33 -17.34
CA THR A 209 -1.76 -2.64 -18.69
C THR A 209 -0.76 -3.53 -19.45
N ASN A 210 0.52 -3.16 -19.47
CA ASN A 210 1.55 -3.97 -20.14
C ASN A 210 1.71 -5.37 -19.50
N ILE A 211 1.62 -5.45 -18.17
CA ILE A 211 1.62 -6.71 -17.43
C ILE A 211 0.43 -7.58 -17.86
N ALA A 212 -0.78 -7.01 -17.89
CA ALA A 212 -1.99 -7.72 -18.27
C ALA A 212 -1.88 -8.32 -19.67
N LEU A 213 -1.42 -7.53 -20.66
CA LEU A 213 -1.20 -7.99 -22.02
C LEU A 213 -0.16 -9.11 -22.10
N THR A 214 0.99 -8.93 -21.43
CA THR A 214 2.11 -9.88 -21.45
C THR A 214 1.72 -11.21 -20.80
N VAL A 215 1.05 -11.14 -19.64
CA VAL A 215 0.56 -12.32 -18.93
C VAL A 215 -0.50 -13.01 -19.76
N ARG A 216 -1.40 -12.28 -20.42
CA ARG A 216 -2.48 -12.89 -21.19
C ARG A 216 -2.00 -13.57 -22.48
N GLU A 217 -0.92 -13.08 -23.09
CA GLU A 217 -0.24 -13.76 -24.20
C GLU A 217 0.39 -15.10 -23.76
N GLN A 218 0.97 -15.15 -22.55
CA GLN A 218 1.65 -16.34 -22.05
C GLN A 218 0.74 -17.34 -21.33
N ALA A 219 -0.17 -16.85 -20.49
CA ALA A 219 -1.02 -17.63 -19.61
C ALA A 219 -2.47 -17.15 -19.80
N ALA A 220 -3.12 -17.66 -20.84
CA ALA A 220 -4.42 -17.17 -21.29
C ALA A 220 -5.56 -17.27 -20.26
N ALA A 221 -5.45 -18.18 -19.28
CA ALA A 221 -6.51 -18.47 -18.31
C ALA A 221 -6.21 -17.98 -16.87
N VAL A 222 -4.98 -17.54 -16.56
CA VAL A 222 -4.64 -17.15 -15.18
C VAL A 222 -5.45 -15.90 -14.78
N PRO A 223 -6.10 -15.86 -13.61
CA PRO A 223 -6.73 -14.64 -13.13
C PRO A 223 -5.70 -13.54 -12.91
N ILE A 224 -6.02 -12.31 -13.33
CA ILE A 224 -5.17 -11.13 -13.14
C ILE A 224 -5.95 -10.08 -12.35
N ALA A 225 -5.48 -9.75 -11.15
CA ALA A 225 -5.97 -8.62 -10.38
C ALA A 225 -5.02 -7.43 -10.60
N ALA A 226 -5.51 -6.35 -11.20
CA ALA A 226 -4.71 -5.16 -11.49
C ALA A 226 -5.16 -4.00 -10.62
N LEU A 227 -4.23 -3.33 -9.94
CA LEU A 227 -4.54 -2.12 -9.18
C LEU A 227 -4.78 -0.96 -10.15
N ALA A 228 -5.92 -0.28 -9.97
CA ALA A 228 -6.27 0.89 -10.76
C ALA A 228 -5.98 2.14 -9.93
N GLU A 229 -5.06 2.96 -10.40
CA GLU A 229 -4.69 4.22 -9.79
C GLU A 229 -5.73 5.29 -10.14
N SER A 230 -6.20 5.40 -11.39
CA SER A 230 -7.36 6.21 -11.79
C SER A 230 -8.62 5.38 -12.06
N ASP A 231 -9.80 6.03 -12.00
CA ASP A 231 -11.05 5.36 -12.37
C ASP A 231 -11.13 5.11 -13.88
N ASP A 232 -10.60 6.03 -14.69
CA ASP A 232 -10.51 5.90 -16.15
C ASP A 232 -9.66 4.68 -16.60
N ALA A 233 -8.75 4.20 -15.74
CA ALA A 233 -7.89 3.06 -16.05
C ALA A 233 -8.61 1.71 -15.87
N VAL A 234 -9.74 1.66 -15.17
CA VAL A 234 -10.47 0.42 -14.88
C VAL A 234 -10.82 -0.32 -16.17
N ASP A 235 -11.52 0.36 -17.09
CA ASP A 235 -11.94 -0.22 -18.36
C ASP A 235 -10.72 -0.62 -19.23
N VAL A 236 -9.68 0.22 -19.24
CA VAL A 236 -8.46 -0.03 -20.02
C VAL A 236 -7.74 -1.28 -19.52
N LEU A 237 -7.64 -1.48 -18.21
CA LEU A 237 -7.01 -2.65 -17.60
C LEU A 237 -7.79 -3.93 -17.93
N GLU A 238 -9.11 -3.89 -17.83
CA GLU A 238 -9.98 -5.03 -18.16
C GLU A 238 -9.89 -5.39 -19.65
N LEU A 239 -9.96 -4.40 -20.54
CA LEU A 239 -9.76 -4.59 -21.98
C LEU A 239 -8.37 -5.14 -22.33
N SER A 240 -7.36 -4.83 -21.50
CA SER A 240 -5.99 -5.33 -21.64
C SER A 240 -5.79 -6.77 -21.13
N GLY A 241 -6.85 -7.38 -20.59
CA GLY A 241 -6.86 -8.78 -20.16
C GLY A 241 -6.83 -8.99 -18.64
N ALA A 242 -6.87 -7.91 -17.84
CA ALA A 242 -7.07 -8.03 -16.40
C ALA A 242 -8.42 -8.70 -16.12
N SER A 243 -8.45 -9.68 -15.22
CA SER A 243 -9.70 -10.33 -14.82
C SER A 243 -10.52 -9.45 -13.89
N THR A 244 -9.85 -8.60 -13.12
CA THR A 244 -10.48 -7.62 -12.24
C THR A 244 -9.56 -6.42 -12.07
N ALA A 245 -10.06 -5.23 -12.38
CA ALA A 245 -9.42 -3.99 -11.97
C ALA A 245 -9.86 -3.61 -10.53
N LEU A 246 -8.90 -3.18 -9.72
CA LEU A 246 -9.07 -2.86 -8.29
C LEU A 246 -8.88 -1.35 -8.06
N PRO A 247 -9.92 -0.52 -8.19
CA PRO A 247 -9.87 0.91 -7.88
C PRO A 247 -9.92 1.13 -6.36
N LEU A 248 -8.91 0.64 -5.65
CA LEU A 248 -8.91 0.58 -4.18
C LEU A 248 -9.03 1.95 -3.52
N LYS A 249 -8.46 3.00 -4.13
CA LYS A 249 -8.56 4.38 -3.59
C LYS A 249 -9.99 4.92 -3.68
N ARG A 250 -10.70 4.62 -4.77
CA ARG A 250 -12.12 4.98 -4.94
C ARG A 250 -12.99 4.25 -3.93
N ARG A 251 -12.86 2.92 -3.87
CA ARG A 251 -13.58 2.07 -2.90
C ARG A 251 -13.32 2.49 -1.46
N LEU A 252 -12.07 2.83 -1.11
CA LEU A 252 -11.76 3.34 0.23
C LEU A 252 -12.52 4.64 0.52
N GLY A 253 -12.58 5.58 -0.42
CA GLY A 253 -13.35 6.82 -0.27
C GLY A 253 -14.84 6.57 -0.06
N GLU A 254 -15.43 5.70 -0.88
CA GLU A 254 -16.84 5.27 -0.76
C GLU A 254 -17.13 4.66 0.63
N HIS A 255 -16.25 3.77 1.11
CA HIS A 255 -16.39 3.14 2.43
C HIS A 255 -16.17 4.09 3.61
N LEU A 256 -15.35 5.13 3.46
CA LEU A 256 -15.23 6.21 4.46
C LEU A 256 -16.49 7.09 4.46
N ALA A 257 -16.98 7.49 3.29
CA ALA A 257 -18.21 8.27 3.15
C ALA A 257 -19.44 7.55 3.73
N ALA A 258 -19.49 6.23 3.58
CA ALA A 258 -20.56 5.42 4.17
C ALA A 258 -20.58 5.45 5.72
N ARG A 259 -19.44 5.77 6.35
CA ARG A 259 -19.28 5.81 7.82
C ARG A 259 -19.42 7.22 8.40
N VAL A 260 -19.74 8.21 7.58
CA VAL A 260 -20.03 9.60 7.99
C VAL A 260 -21.47 9.72 8.50
N ASN A 261 -21.65 10.48 9.58
CA ASN A 261 -22.97 10.74 10.19
C ASN A 261 -23.58 12.03 9.64
N ALA A 262 -23.94 12.06 8.36
CA ALA A 262 -24.62 13.19 7.75
C ALA A 262 -25.90 12.73 7.03
N GLY A 263 -26.96 13.53 7.14
CA GLY A 263 -28.29 13.12 6.69
C GLY A 263 -28.96 12.09 7.61
N HIS A 264 -29.94 11.36 7.08
CA HIS A 264 -30.62 10.30 7.82
C HIS A 264 -29.71 9.09 8.02
N THR A 265 -29.74 8.51 9.22
CA THR A 265 -28.98 7.29 9.53
C THR A 265 -29.46 6.14 8.66
N ARG A 266 -28.55 5.49 7.92
CA ARG A 266 -28.83 4.30 7.12
C ARG A 266 -27.78 3.23 7.38
N ALA A 267 -28.20 1.98 7.28
CA ALA A 267 -27.32 0.83 7.38
C ALA A 267 -26.49 0.71 6.09
N HIS A 268 -25.18 0.69 6.25
CA HIS A 268 -24.26 0.49 5.16
C HIS A 268 -23.99 -1.01 4.98
N VAL A 269 -24.38 -1.55 3.82
CA VAL A 269 -24.03 -2.93 3.46
C VAL A 269 -22.52 -3.04 3.29
N VAL A 270 -21.88 -3.79 4.19
CA VAL A 270 -20.43 -4.04 4.18
C VAL A 270 -20.06 -5.23 3.31
N GLY A 271 -21.03 -6.10 3.02
CA GLY A 271 -20.88 -7.21 2.11
C GLY A 271 -22.07 -8.15 2.19
N ARG A 272 -22.10 -9.08 1.24
CA ARG A 272 -23.12 -10.13 1.18
C ARG A 272 -22.48 -11.50 1.21
N PHE A 273 -23.22 -12.45 1.75
CA PHE A 273 -22.89 -13.85 1.70
C PHE A 273 -24.12 -14.63 1.27
N ARG A 274 -24.22 -14.96 -0.02
CA ARG A 274 -25.46 -15.44 -0.65
C ARG A 274 -26.61 -14.46 -0.36
N ASP A 275 -27.70 -14.93 0.26
CA ASP A 275 -28.87 -14.10 0.59
C ASP A 275 -28.71 -13.32 1.90
N LEU A 276 -27.60 -13.51 2.61
CA LEU A 276 -27.32 -12.84 3.88
C LEU A 276 -26.62 -11.51 3.64
N VAL A 277 -27.25 -10.43 4.10
CA VAL A 277 -26.69 -9.08 4.08
C VAL A 277 -26.05 -8.80 5.44
N ILE A 278 -24.81 -8.36 5.41
CA ILE A 278 -24.09 -7.84 6.58
C ILE A 278 -24.02 -6.33 6.41
N ALA A 279 -24.49 -5.59 7.41
CA ALA A 279 -24.49 -4.13 7.36
C ALA A 279 -24.03 -3.51 8.68
N GLU A 280 -23.45 -2.31 8.59
CA GLU A 280 -23.03 -1.49 9.72
C GLU A 280 -23.97 -0.29 9.86
N LEU A 281 -24.41 0.02 11.09
CA LEU A 281 -25.25 1.18 11.37
C LEU A 281 -24.63 2.00 12.52
N PRO A 282 -24.21 3.26 12.28
CA PRO A 282 -23.81 4.14 13.36
C PRO A 282 -25.02 4.48 14.23
N VAL A 283 -24.90 4.35 15.55
CA VAL A 283 -26.03 4.55 16.48
C VAL A 283 -26.14 5.95 17.05
N HIS A 284 -25.13 6.80 16.83
CA HIS A 284 -25.14 8.16 17.33
C HIS A 284 -26.32 8.95 16.76
N GLY A 285 -27.00 9.73 17.61
CA GLY A 285 -28.20 10.48 17.23
C GLY A 285 -29.44 9.61 17.02
N THR A 286 -29.37 8.30 17.30
CA THR A 286 -30.51 7.39 17.22
C THR A 286 -30.98 6.95 18.61
N GLY A 287 -32.19 6.41 18.70
CA GLY A 287 -32.74 5.82 19.92
C GLY A 287 -32.05 4.52 20.36
N LEU A 288 -31.06 4.03 19.62
CA LEU A 288 -30.24 2.87 20.02
C LEU A 288 -29.08 3.26 20.95
N ALA A 289 -28.62 4.50 20.87
CA ALA A 289 -27.51 5.00 21.68
C ALA A 289 -27.81 4.87 23.18
N GLY A 290 -26.88 4.29 23.93
CA GLY A 290 -26.98 4.12 25.38
C GLY A 290 -27.95 3.03 25.85
N ARG A 291 -28.58 2.27 24.95
CA ARG A 291 -29.53 1.19 25.31
C ARG A 291 -28.87 -0.17 25.34
N ALA A 292 -29.38 -1.06 26.19
CA ALA A 292 -29.05 -2.48 26.10
C ALA A 292 -29.70 -3.10 24.85
N ILE A 293 -29.02 -4.06 24.22
CA ILE A 293 -29.50 -4.72 22.99
C ILE A 293 -30.91 -5.29 23.17
N ARG A 294 -31.22 -5.90 24.32
CA ARG A 294 -32.57 -6.42 24.64
C ARG A 294 -33.67 -5.35 24.59
N ASP A 295 -33.34 -4.11 24.90
CA ASP A 295 -34.30 -3.00 25.01
C ASP A 295 -34.49 -2.26 23.68
N THR A 296 -33.70 -2.61 22.64
CA THR A 296 -33.83 -2.02 21.31
C THR A 296 -35.04 -2.54 20.54
N SER A 297 -35.54 -3.73 20.89
CA SER A 297 -36.60 -4.47 20.17
C SER A 297 -36.34 -4.66 18.66
N LEU A 298 -35.11 -4.40 18.17
CA LEU A 298 -34.81 -4.44 16.74
C LEU A 298 -35.11 -5.81 16.13
N ARG A 299 -34.69 -6.89 16.79
CA ARG A 299 -34.96 -8.26 16.34
C ARG A 299 -36.45 -8.57 16.25
N ALA A 300 -37.26 -8.08 17.18
CA ALA A 300 -38.71 -8.31 17.18
C ALA A 300 -39.42 -7.50 16.10
N LEU A 301 -38.94 -6.29 15.82
CA LEU A 301 -39.55 -5.36 14.85
C LEU A 301 -39.18 -5.67 13.41
N THR A 302 -37.95 -6.14 13.17
CA THR A 302 -37.40 -6.26 11.82
C THR A 302 -36.92 -7.67 11.47
N GLY A 303 -36.75 -8.56 12.45
CA GLY A 303 -36.21 -9.91 12.24
C GLY A 303 -34.69 -9.99 12.10
N LEU A 304 -33.98 -8.86 11.96
CA LEU A 304 -32.51 -8.84 11.91
C LEU A 304 -31.87 -9.15 13.25
N THR A 305 -30.60 -9.54 13.20
CA THR A 305 -29.80 -9.82 14.38
C THR A 305 -28.64 -8.84 14.49
N ILE A 306 -28.51 -8.20 15.65
CA ILE A 306 -27.28 -7.48 16.01
C ILE A 306 -26.27 -8.55 16.42
N VAL A 307 -25.19 -8.69 15.67
CA VAL A 307 -24.17 -9.71 15.90
C VAL A 307 -22.99 -9.15 16.69
N ALA A 308 -22.67 -7.87 16.49
CA ALA A 308 -21.60 -7.21 17.20
C ALA A 308 -21.81 -5.69 17.20
N PHE A 309 -20.98 -4.98 17.94
CA PHE A 309 -20.93 -3.52 17.89
C PHE A 309 -19.51 -3.03 18.18
N TRP A 310 -19.11 -1.98 17.48
CA TRP A 310 -17.84 -1.30 17.66
C TRP A 310 -17.94 -0.28 18.79
N GLU A 311 -16.98 -0.33 19.71
CA GLU A 311 -16.85 0.64 20.81
C GLU A 311 -15.36 0.95 21.02
N GLY A 312 -14.97 2.21 20.76
CA GLY A 312 -13.58 2.65 20.91
C GLY A 312 -12.58 1.90 20.02
N GLY A 313 -12.98 1.55 18.79
CA GLY A 313 -12.16 0.76 17.86
C GLY A 313 -12.08 -0.73 18.18
N VAL A 314 -12.83 -1.23 19.17
CA VAL A 314 -12.86 -2.65 19.53
C VAL A 314 -14.22 -3.24 19.18
N LEU A 315 -14.21 -4.33 18.41
CA LEU A 315 -15.43 -5.09 18.13
C LEU A 315 -15.84 -5.88 19.38
N ARG A 316 -17.03 -5.56 19.90
CA ARG A 316 -17.64 -6.27 21.02
C ARG A 316 -18.77 -7.16 20.55
N PRO A 317 -18.85 -8.40 21.03
CA PRO A 317 -19.90 -9.31 20.61
C PRO A 317 -21.24 -8.94 21.25
N ALA A 318 -22.31 -8.98 20.45
CA ALA A 318 -23.65 -8.68 20.90
C ALA A 318 -24.15 -9.75 21.89
N HIS A 319 -24.75 -9.31 22.99
CA HIS A 319 -25.51 -10.13 23.92
C HIS A 319 -26.63 -9.29 24.52
N ALA A 320 -27.65 -9.93 25.09
CA ALA A 320 -28.88 -9.24 25.51
C ALA A 320 -28.62 -8.06 26.48
N ASP A 321 -27.64 -8.19 27.38
CA ASP A 321 -27.27 -7.16 28.36
C ASP A 321 -26.26 -6.12 27.85
N ALA A 322 -25.71 -6.32 26.65
CA ALA A 322 -24.69 -5.42 26.14
C ALA A 322 -25.30 -4.04 25.88
N VAL A 323 -24.70 -3.00 26.46
CA VAL A 323 -25.09 -1.60 26.22
C VAL A 323 -24.34 -1.06 25.01
N ILE A 324 -25.08 -0.47 24.08
CA ILE A 324 -24.51 0.16 22.89
C ILE A 324 -24.03 1.56 23.30
N GLY A 325 -22.74 1.85 23.14
CA GLY A 325 -22.19 3.18 23.43
C GLY A 325 -22.79 4.29 22.56
N GLU A 326 -22.71 5.53 23.04
CA GLU A 326 -23.31 6.72 22.39
C GLU A 326 -22.80 6.97 20.95
N TYR A 327 -21.57 6.56 20.68
CA TYR A 327 -20.91 6.70 19.37
C TYR A 327 -20.63 5.33 18.70
N GLY A 328 -21.25 4.27 19.19
CA GLY A 328 -21.04 2.92 18.68
C GLY A 328 -21.52 2.73 17.25
N VAL A 329 -20.99 1.71 16.59
CA VAL A 329 -21.47 1.23 15.28
C VAL A 329 -21.93 -0.21 15.47
N ILE A 330 -23.21 -0.49 15.26
CA ILE A 330 -23.70 -1.88 15.35
C ILE A 330 -23.48 -2.60 14.03
N VAL A 331 -23.16 -3.89 14.11
CA VAL A 331 -23.10 -4.80 12.97
C VAL A 331 -24.36 -5.66 13.01
N VAL A 332 -25.15 -5.58 11.94
CA VAL A 332 -26.40 -6.29 11.77
C VAL A 332 -26.30 -7.31 10.64
N VAL A 333 -27.05 -8.39 10.80
CA VAL A 333 -27.12 -9.49 9.83
C VAL A 333 -28.59 -9.85 9.61
N GLY A 334 -29.00 -9.91 8.34
CA GLY A 334 -30.38 -10.20 7.92
C GLY A 334 -30.53 -10.28 6.41
N SER A 335 -31.76 -10.41 5.91
CA SER A 335 -32.06 -10.28 4.47
C SER A 335 -32.09 -8.81 4.04
N GLU A 336 -32.03 -8.56 2.73
CA GLU A 336 -32.09 -7.20 2.16
C GLU A 336 -33.39 -6.45 2.55
N GLU A 337 -34.51 -7.17 2.62
CA GLU A 337 -35.79 -6.64 3.10
C GLU A 337 -35.70 -6.19 4.57
N GLN A 338 -35.03 -6.97 5.42
CA GLN A 338 -34.87 -6.65 6.84
C GLN A 338 -33.98 -5.42 7.07
N VAL A 339 -32.92 -5.27 6.26
CA VAL A 339 -32.04 -4.08 6.30
C VAL A 339 -32.79 -2.85 5.80
N THR A 340 -33.60 -2.98 4.75
CA THR A 340 -34.43 -1.87 4.25
C THR A 340 -35.46 -1.43 5.31
N LEU A 341 -36.05 -2.38 6.04
CA LEU A 341 -36.96 -2.09 7.13
C LEU A 341 -36.25 -1.36 8.29
N LEU A 342 -35.01 -1.75 8.62
CA LEU A 342 -34.18 -1.04 9.60
C LEU A 342 -34.00 0.43 9.20
N ASP A 343 -33.64 0.72 7.95
CA ASP A 343 -33.47 2.09 7.45
C ASP A 343 -34.73 2.95 7.61
N SER A 344 -35.90 2.36 7.38
CA SER A 344 -37.19 3.06 7.52
C SER A 344 -37.45 3.55 8.96
N MET A 345 -36.88 2.88 9.96
CA MET A 345 -37.06 3.23 11.37
C MET A 345 -36.27 4.47 11.80
N PHE A 346 -35.20 4.84 11.07
CA PHE A 346 -34.32 5.96 11.44
C PHE A 346 -34.58 7.24 10.65
N VAL A 347 -35.60 7.26 9.79
CA VAL A 347 -36.04 8.46 9.06
C VAL A 347 -36.56 9.56 10.00
N ILE A 348 -36.95 9.21 11.23
CA ILE A 348 -37.55 10.15 12.20
C ILE A 348 -36.54 11.05 12.95
N TYR A 349 -35.23 10.80 12.81
CA TYR A 349 -34.19 11.58 13.51
C TYR A 349 -33.75 12.76 12.65
N THR A 350 -33.68 13.96 13.26
CA THR A 350 -33.31 15.19 12.54
C THR A 350 -31.84 15.16 12.16
N PRO A 351 -31.50 15.26 10.86
CA PRO A 351 -30.12 15.26 10.43
C PRO A 351 -29.42 16.57 10.82
N ASN A 352 -28.12 16.49 11.11
CA ASN A 352 -27.27 17.67 11.08
C ASN A 352 -27.00 18.03 9.61
N GLU A 353 -27.52 19.18 9.17
CA GLU A 353 -27.42 19.67 7.78
C GLU A 353 -26.11 20.42 7.50
N ASN A 354 -25.25 20.63 8.50
CA ASN A 354 -23.96 21.28 8.27
C ASN A 354 -23.07 20.42 7.33
N PRO A 355 -22.23 21.06 6.50
CA PRO A 355 -21.34 20.34 5.60
C PRO A 355 -20.37 19.42 6.34
N VAL A 356 -20.10 18.27 5.74
CA VAL A 356 -19.03 17.36 6.16
C VAL A 356 -17.69 17.95 5.72
N VAL A 357 -16.72 17.98 6.62
CA VAL A 357 -15.37 18.47 6.30
C VAL A 357 -14.50 17.32 5.80
N VAL A 358 -13.99 17.39 4.58
CA VAL A 358 -13.04 16.42 4.01
C VAL A 358 -11.65 17.06 3.96
N ILE A 359 -10.66 16.44 4.60
CA ILE A 359 -9.30 16.96 4.68
C ILE A 359 -8.37 16.12 3.81
N GLY A 360 -7.97 16.67 2.67
CA GLY A 360 -7.10 16.07 1.65
C GLY A 360 -7.86 15.74 0.37
N GLY A 361 -7.66 16.55 -0.68
CA GLY A 361 -8.23 16.43 -2.02
C GLY A 361 -7.54 15.40 -2.93
N GLY A 362 -6.86 14.41 -2.37
CA GLY A 362 -6.35 13.27 -3.13
C GLY A 362 -7.47 12.34 -3.60
N ARG A 363 -7.13 11.28 -4.34
CA ARG A 363 -8.12 10.35 -4.93
C ARG A 363 -9.11 9.74 -3.93
N VAL A 364 -8.67 9.45 -2.69
CA VAL A 364 -9.56 8.96 -1.64
C VAL A 364 -10.52 10.03 -1.14
N GLY A 365 -10.04 11.27 -0.96
CA GLY A 365 -10.87 12.39 -0.53
C GLY A 365 -11.88 12.80 -1.59
N VAL A 366 -11.47 12.83 -2.86
CA VAL A 366 -12.36 13.05 -4.01
C VAL A 366 -13.45 11.96 -4.05
N ALA A 367 -13.08 10.69 -3.95
CA ALA A 367 -14.06 9.60 -3.96
C ALA A 367 -15.02 9.66 -2.75
N ALA A 368 -14.53 10.02 -1.57
CA ALA A 368 -15.37 10.22 -0.40
C ALA A 368 -16.33 11.40 -0.60
N ALA A 369 -15.83 12.53 -1.12
CA ALA A 369 -16.63 13.72 -1.40
C ALA A 369 -17.72 13.44 -2.46
N ALA A 370 -17.37 12.76 -3.56
CA ALA A 370 -18.32 12.33 -4.58
C ALA A 370 -19.43 11.44 -3.98
N ALA A 371 -19.05 10.40 -3.23
CA ALA A 371 -20.01 9.48 -2.59
C ALA A 371 -20.93 10.18 -1.56
N LEU A 372 -20.44 11.23 -0.88
CA LEU A 372 -21.27 12.06 -0.01
C LEU A 372 -22.25 12.92 -0.81
N ARG A 373 -21.81 13.54 -1.90
CA ARG A 373 -22.66 14.38 -2.76
C ARG A 373 -23.75 13.58 -3.47
N GLU A 374 -23.46 12.35 -3.90
CA GLU A 374 -24.48 11.43 -4.43
C GLU A 374 -25.62 11.17 -3.43
N ARG A 375 -25.31 11.24 -2.14
CA ARG A 375 -26.29 11.13 -1.03
C ARG A 375 -26.89 12.47 -0.61
N SER A 376 -26.68 13.54 -1.40
CA SER A 376 -27.12 14.91 -1.11
C SER A 376 -26.58 15.46 0.22
N VAL A 377 -25.38 15.04 0.62
CA VAL A 377 -24.66 15.59 1.77
C VAL A 377 -23.75 16.71 1.30
N ALA A 378 -23.86 17.89 1.91
CA ALA A 378 -22.96 19.01 1.63
C ALA A 378 -21.53 18.71 2.11
N VAL A 379 -20.53 19.11 1.32
CA VAL A 379 -19.11 18.84 1.56
C VAL A 379 -18.29 20.11 1.47
N HIS A 380 -17.50 20.35 2.51
CA HIS A 380 -16.42 21.34 2.50
C HIS A 380 -15.08 20.61 2.44
N LEU A 381 -14.23 20.95 1.47
CA LEU A 381 -12.97 20.26 1.25
C LEU A 381 -11.78 21.17 1.55
N ILE A 382 -10.81 20.68 2.33
CA ILE A 382 -9.56 21.37 2.62
C ILE A 382 -8.42 20.67 1.87
N GLU A 383 -7.70 21.44 1.05
CA GLU A 383 -6.53 20.97 0.28
C GLU A 383 -5.37 21.96 0.40
N LYS A 384 -4.14 21.46 0.48
CA LYS A 384 -2.93 22.27 0.58
C LYS A 384 -2.45 22.78 -0.78
N ASP A 385 -2.58 21.97 -1.83
CA ASP A 385 -2.17 22.33 -3.18
C ASP A 385 -3.17 23.26 -3.86
N ALA A 386 -2.77 24.51 -4.05
CA ALA A 386 -3.57 25.52 -4.74
C ALA A 386 -3.91 25.15 -6.20
N ALA A 387 -3.06 24.35 -6.87
CA ALA A 387 -3.28 23.95 -8.25
C ALA A 387 -4.49 23.01 -8.39
N ALA A 388 -4.83 22.26 -7.33
CA ALA A 388 -5.94 21.32 -7.32
C ALA A 388 -7.32 21.99 -7.15
N LYS A 389 -7.39 23.29 -6.82
CA LYS A 389 -8.65 23.96 -6.48
C LYS A 389 -9.72 23.79 -7.55
N ALA A 390 -9.40 24.16 -8.79
CA ALA A 390 -10.36 24.14 -9.90
C ALA A 390 -10.91 22.74 -10.19
N THR A 391 -10.09 21.69 -10.01
CA THR A 391 -10.52 20.30 -10.18
C THR A 391 -11.36 19.79 -9.01
N LEU A 392 -11.20 20.36 -7.82
CA LEU A 392 -11.89 19.92 -6.60
C LEU A 392 -13.25 20.60 -6.41
N GLU A 393 -13.47 21.76 -7.03
CA GLU A 393 -14.75 22.48 -7.00
C GLU A 393 -15.92 21.66 -7.57
N GLU A 394 -15.63 20.66 -8.42
CA GLU A 394 -16.65 19.71 -8.89
C GLU A 394 -17.12 18.74 -7.80
N PHE A 395 -16.32 18.50 -6.76
CA PHE A 395 -16.58 17.47 -5.75
C PHE A 395 -16.98 18.02 -4.39
N ALA A 396 -16.99 19.35 -4.20
CA ALA A 396 -17.30 19.99 -2.94
C ALA A 396 -18.14 21.26 -3.15
N ASP A 397 -18.95 21.62 -2.16
CA ASP A 397 -19.71 22.87 -2.16
C ASP A 397 -18.78 24.08 -1.93
N GLU A 398 -17.72 23.90 -1.13
CA GLU A 398 -16.67 24.88 -0.96
C GLU A 398 -15.29 24.21 -0.84
N VAL A 399 -14.30 24.76 -1.55
CA VAL A 399 -12.90 24.30 -1.51
C VAL A 399 -12.02 25.35 -0.86
N PHE A 400 -11.36 24.92 0.20
CA PHE A 400 -10.49 25.71 1.03
C PHE A 400 -9.03 25.35 0.77
N ILE A 401 -8.23 26.32 0.33
CA ILE A 401 -6.79 26.12 0.08
C ILE A 401 -5.97 26.57 1.27
N GLY A 402 -5.32 25.62 1.95
CA GLY A 402 -4.52 25.88 3.14
C GLY A 402 -4.07 24.62 3.87
N ASP A 403 -3.25 24.81 4.90
CA ASP A 403 -2.81 23.71 5.75
C ASP A 403 -3.89 23.40 6.81
N ALA A 404 -4.35 22.16 6.86
CA ALA A 404 -5.38 21.73 7.81
C ALA A 404 -4.90 21.70 9.28
N SER A 405 -3.60 21.87 9.53
CA SER A 405 -3.08 22.12 10.88
C SER A 405 -3.40 23.53 11.40
N ASP A 406 -3.78 24.47 10.53
CA ASP A 406 -4.19 25.81 10.93
C ASP A 406 -5.61 25.79 11.53
N ARG A 407 -5.73 26.33 12.75
CA ARG A 407 -7.02 26.52 13.42
C ARG A 407 -7.98 27.36 12.58
N ALA A 408 -7.50 28.47 12.03
CA ALA A 408 -8.34 29.41 11.29
C ALA A 408 -8.93 28.71 10.07
N MET A 409 -8.13 27.86 9.42
CA MET A 409 -8.55 27.08 8.27
C MET A 409 -9.70 26.11 8.62
N LEU A 410 -9.51 25.28 9.66
CA LEU A 410 -10.54 24.32 10.09
C LEU A 410 -11.83 25.00 10.52
N MET A 411 -11.73 26.14 11.22
CA MET A 411 -12.90 26.89 11.68
C MET A 411 -13.63 27.55 10.52
N ALA A 412 -12.91 28.11 9.53
CA ALA A 412 -13.51 28.66 8.32
C ALA A 412 -14.23 27.59 7.49
N ALA A 413 -13.67 26.37 7.45
CA ALA A 413 -14.31 25.22 6.80
C ALA A 413 -15.55 24.68 7.55
N GLY A 414 -15.90 25.21 8.73
CA GLY A 414 -17.11 24.83 9.46
C GLY A 414 -16.94 23.65 10.43
N LEU A 415 -15.72 23.26 10.80
CA LEU A 415 -15.46 22.10 11.67
C LEU A 415 -16.22 22.14 13.02
N ALA A 416 -16.49 23.34 13.55
CA ALA A 416 -17.16 23.51 14.85
C ALA A 416 -18.61 23.00 14.88
N SER A 417 -19.32 23.06 13.76
CA SER A 417 -20.71 22.57 13.62
C SER A 417 -20.82 21.34 12.71
N ALA A 418 -19.74 20.95 12.05
CA ALA A 418 -19.69 19.82 11.14
C ALA A 418 -20.14 18.51 11.85
N PRO A 419 -21.00 17.71 11.20
CA PRO A 419 -21.40 16.42 11.73
C PRO A 419 -20.27 15.40 11.76
N SER A 420 -19.35 15.51 10.80
CA SER A 420 -18.23 14.60 10.65
C SER A 420 -17.06 15.30 9.95
N VAL A 421 -15.87 14.78 10.22
CA VAL A 421 -14.66 15.08 9.46
C VAL A 421 -14.09 13.79 8.89
N VAL A 422 -13.71 13.83 7.62
CA VAL A 422 -13.06 12.71 6.92
C VAL A 422 -11.60 13.07 6.66
N LEU A 423 -10.68 12.32 7.26
CA LEU A 423 -9.24 12.53 7.13
C LEU A 423 -8.68 11.62 6.04
N THR A 424 -8.28 12.22 4.91
CA THR A 424 -7.90 11.51 3.68
C THR A 424 -6.47 11.80 3.20
N THR A 425 -5.62 12.35 4.07
CA THR A 425 -4.21 12.56 3.73
C THR A 425 -3.49 11.21 3.53
N ASN A 426 -2.41 11.23 2.75
CA ASN A 426 -1.60 10.05 2.45
C ASN A 426 -0.60 9.69 3.56
N ASP A 427 -0.46 10.52 4.59
CA ASP A 427 0.43 10.31 5.72
C ASP A 427 -0.37 10.01 7.00
N ASP A 428 -0.16 8.81 7.55
CA ASP A 428 -0.84 8.35 8.75
C ASP A 428 -0.52 9.24 9.97
N ALA A 429 0.70 9.77 10.06
CA ALA A 429 1.09 10.64 11.17
C ALA A 429 0.31 11.98 11.13
N THR A 430 0.14 12.55 9.94
CA THR A 430 -0.72 13.72 9.70
C THR A 430 -2.17 13.43 10.06
N ASN A 431 -2.73 12.28 9.65
CA ASN A 431 -4.10 11.91 10.02
C ASN A 431 -4.27 11.73 11.54
N ILE A 432 -3.30 11.10 12.23
CA ILE A 432 -3.30 10.98 13.69
C ILE A 432 -3.29 12.36 14.35
N PHE A 433 -2.41 13.26 13.92
CA PHE A 433 -2.33 14.62 14.45
C PHE A 433 -3.64 15.39 14.24
N LEU A 434 -4.21 15.32 13.03
CA LEU A 434 -5.47 15.96 12.70
C LEU A 434 -6.64 15.37 13.50
N ALA A 435 -6.65 14.07 13.78
CA ALA A 435 -7.68 13.45 14.62
C ALA A 435 -7.67 14.04 16.04
N ILE A 436 -6.48 14.14 16.68
CA ILE A 436 -6.33 14.78 18.00
C ILE A 436 -6.83 16.22 17.94
N TYR A 437 -6.43 16.94 16.90
CA TYR A 437 -6.71 18.35 16.77
C TYR A 437 -8.21 18.63 16.55
N CYS A 438 -8.83 17.88 15.63
CA CYS A 438 -10.27 17.97 15.37
C CYS A 438 -11.09 17.62 16.62
N ARG A 439 -10.74 16.53 17.33
CA ARG A 439 -11.42 16.13 18.57
C ARG A 439 -11.33 17.22 19.64
N ARG A 440 -10.20 17.92 19.74
CA ARG A 440 -10.01 19.02 20.70
C ARG A 440 -10.85 20.26 20.34
N LEU A 441 -11.02 20.54 19.05
CA LEU A 441 -11.80 21.69 18.57
C LEU A 441 -13.31 21.43 18.62
N ASN A 442 -13.72 20.19 18.36
CA ASN A 442 -15.10 19.74 18.45
C ASN A 442 -15.15 18.37 19.15
N PRO A 443 -15.42 18.32 20.46
CA PRO A 443 -15.43 17.07 21.24
C PRO A 443 -16.44 16.02 20.75
N HIS A 444 -17.48 16.43 20.03
CA HIS A 444 -18.56 15.56 19.58
C HIS A 444 -18.53 15.24 18.08
N ILE A 445 -17.57 15.79 17.33
CA ILE A 445 -17.46 15.51 15.90
C ILE A 445 -17.20 14.03 15.67
N ARG A 446 -17.81 13.45 14.64
CA ARG A 446 -17.41 12.11 14.20
C ARG A 446 -16.18 12.19 13.32
N ILE A 447 -15.11 11.50 13.70
CA ILE A 447 -13.84 11.48 12.97
C ILE A 447 -13.71 10.15 12.24
N VAL A 448 -13.77 10.21 10.91
CA VAL A 448 -13.56 9.06 10.02
C VAL A 448 -12.22 9.25 9.32
N SER A 449 -11.36 8.23 9.29
CA SER A 449 -10.01 8.37 8.71
C SER A 449 -9.59 7.17 7.90
N ARG A 450 -8.83 7.40 6.83
CA ARG A 450 -7.96 6.34 6.30
C ARG A 450 -6.70 6.22 7.14
N ILE A 451 -6.12 5.03 7.10
CA ILE A 451 -4.70 4.78 7.37
C ILE A 451 -4.12 3.94 6.24
N THR A 452 -2.80 3.91 6.15
CA THR A 452 -2.06 3.13 5.15
C THR A 452 -1.54 1.85 5.78
N HIS A 453 -1.05 1.92 7.02
CA HIS A 453 -0.48 0.77 7.73
C HIS A 453 -1.31 0.38 8.94
N GLU A 454 -1.67 -0.90 9.04
CA GLU A 454 -2.45 -1.46 10.15
C GLU A 454 -1.80 -1.23 11.53
N ARG A 455 -0.46 -1.21 11.61
CA ARG A 455 0.29 -0.90 12.85
C ARG A 455 -0.05 0.46 13.48
N ASN A 456 -0.62 1.39 12.72
CA ASN A 456 -0.99 2.72 13.19
C ASN A 456 -2.45 2.79 13.70
N LEU A 457 -3.22 1.72 13.56
CA LEU A 457 -4.66 1.66 13.88
C LEU A 457 -4.95 2.06 15.34
N GLU A 458 -4.24 1.45 16.30
CA GLU A 458 -4.43 1.77 17.73
C GLU A 458 -4.07 3.23 18.05
N ALA A 459 -3.06 3.79 17.38
CA ALA A 459 -2.63 5.16 17.61
C ALA A 459 -3.69 6.17 17.17
N ILE A 460 -4.32 5.94 16.02
CA ILE A 460 -5.34 6.85 15.50
C ILE A 460 -6.68 6.74 16.25
N HIS A 461 -7.08 5.55 16.72
CA HIS A 461 -8.23 5.44 17.62
C HIS A 461 -7.97 6.15 18.95
N ARG A 462 -6.78 6.01 19.54
CA ARG A 462 -6.40 6.75 20.76
C ARG A 462 -6.34 8.27 20.55
N ALA A 463 -6.06 8.71 19.32
CA ALA A 463 -6.14 10.12 18.94
C ALA A 463 -7.57 10.66 18.86
N GLY A 464 -8.58 9.78 18.89
CA GLY A 464 -10.00 10.15 18.90
C GLY A 464 -10.71 9.91 17.57
N ALA A 465 -10.11 9.16 16.64
CA ALA A 465 -10.82 8.69 15.45
C ALA A 465 -11.88 7.64 15.84
N ASP A 466 -13.12 7.86 15.39
CA ASP A 466 -14.25 6.99 15.72
C ASP A 466 -14.32 5.79 14.78
N SER A 467 -13.89 5.96 13.52
CA SER A 467 -13.87 4.88 12.55
C SER A 467 -12.69 5.01 11.59
N VAL A 468 -12.01 3.89 11.35
CA VAL A 468 -10.74 3.87 10.62
C VAL A 468 -10.70 2.71 9.63
N LEU A 469 -10.28 2.98 8.40
CA LEU A 469 -10.08 1.97 7.36
C LEU A 469 -8.65 1.99 6.83
N SER A 470 -8.07 0.80 6.65
CA SER A 470 -6.71 0.65 6.13
C SER A 470 -6.71 0.38 4.63
N TYR A 471 -5.93 1.15 3.89
CA TYR A 471 -5.72 0.95 2.45
C TYR A 471 -5.06 -0.41 2.16
N SER A 472 -4.06 -0.80 2.95
CA SER A 472 -3.38 -2.10 2.81
C SER A 472 -4.33 -3.26 3.07
N SER A 473 -5.08 -3.20 4.17
CA SER A 473 -6.08 -4.19 4.57
C SER A 473 -7.16 -4.37 3.50
N LEU A 474 -7.72 -3.26 2.97
CA LEU A 474 -8.68 -3.29 1.86
C LEU A 474 -8.12 -4.03 0.64
N GLY A 475 -6.88 -3.74 0.25
CA GLY A 475 -6.22 -4.42 -0.87
C GLY A 475 -6.06 -5.91 -0.63
N VAL A 476 -5.56 -6.29 0.55
CA VAL A 476 -5.36 -7.70 0.92
C VAL A 476 -6.69 -8.46 0.98
N LYS A 477 -7.71 -7.90 1.63
CA LYS A 477 -9.05 -8.51 1.70
C LYS A 477 -9.67 -8.66 0.31
N SER A 478 -9.50 -7.67 -0.57
CA SER A 478 -9.96 -7.75 -1.97
C SER A 478 -9.30 -8.90 -2.71
N LEU A 479 -7.97 -9.05 -2.58
CA LEU A 479 -7.22 -10.12 -3.24
C LEU A 479 -7.57 -11.50 -2.68
N LEU A 480 -7.74 -11.63 -1.36
CA LEU A 480 -8.16 -12.89 -0.73
C LEU A 480 -9.59 -13.28 -1.13
N ALA A 481 -10.50 -12.32 -1.26
CA ALA A 481 -11.85 -12.54 -1.76
C ALA A 481 -11.82 -13.09 -3.20
N LEU A 482 -11.03 -12.47 -4.08
CA LEU A 482 -10.80 -12.95 -5.45
C LEU A 482 -10.19 -14.36 -5.48
N LEU A 483 -9.18 -14.63 -4.65
CA LEU A 483 -8.56 -15.95 -4.57
C LEU A 483 -9.57 -17.03 -4.18
N ARG A 484 -10.49 -16.73 -3.27
CA ARG A 484 -11.50 -17.67 -2.76
C ARG A 484 -12.78 -17.73 -3.59
N GLY A 485 -12.99 -16.79 -4.51
CA GLY A 485 -14.22 -16.71 -5.30
C GLY A 485 -15.43 -16.25 -4.47
N HIS A 486 -15.22 -15.37 -3.50
CA HIS A 486 -16.28 -14.81 -2.65
C HIS A 486 -16.42 -13.31 -2.87
N GLU A 487 -17.59 -12.76 -2.54
CA GLU A 487 -17.74 -11.31 -2.44
C GLU A 487 -16.87 -10.75 -1.31
N LEU A 488 -16.34 -9.54 -1.54
CA LEU A 488 -15.62 -8.81 -0.51
C LEU A 488 -16.59 -8.38 0.58
N VAL A 489 -16.30 -8.77 1.82
CA VAL A 489 -16.96 -8.21 3.00
C VAL A 489 -15.97 -7.32 3.74
N LEU A 490 -16.26 -6.02 3.83
CA LEU A 490 -15.40 -5.02 4.45
C LEU A 490 -16.01 -4.43 5.72
N LEU A 491 -15.79 -5.12 6.83
CA LEU A 491 -15.99 -4.58 8.18
C LEU A 491 -14.89 -3.57 8.52
N GLU A 492 -15.14 -2.74 9.55
CA GLU A 492 -14.10 -1.87 10.14
C GLU A 492 -12.88 -2.69 10.62
N GLU A 493 -11.70 -2.05 10.68
CA GLU A 493 -10.45 -2.73 10.97
C GLU A 493 -10.45 -3.40 12.35
N GLY A 494 -9.91 -4.62 12.42
CA GLY A 494 -9.93 -5.46 13.62
C GLY A 494 -11.01 -6.56 13.64
N ALA A 495 -11.86 -6.62 12.62
CA ALA A 495 -12.81 -7.72 12.43
C ALA A 495 -12.85 -8.22 10.99
N ASP A 496 -12.95 -9.54 10.84
CA ASP A 496 -13.11 -10.22 9.57
C ASP A 496 -14.32 -11.15 9.60
N VAL A 497 -14.97 -11.29 8.45
CA VAL A 497 -15.90 -12.41 8.21
C VAL A 497 -15.07 -13.64 7.87
N ILE A 498 -15.18 -14.63 8.73
CA ILE A 498 -14.40 -15.86 8.69
C ILE A 498 -15.33 -16.99 8.30
N VAL A 499 -15.00 -17.66 7.20
CA VAL A 499 -15.62 -18.92 6.79
C VAL A 499 -14.64 -20.04 7.14
N VAL A 500 -15.10 -21.01 7.94
CA VAL A 500 -14.34 -22.21 8.29
C VAL A 500 -15.20 -23.45 8.07
N PRO A 501 -14.66 -24.53 7.49
CA PRO A 501 -15.38 -25.79 7.41
C PRO A 501 -15.66 -26.31 8.81
N VAL A 502 -16.82 -26.96 9.00
CA VAL A 502 -17.13 -27.63 10.26
C VAL A 502 -16.14 -28.78 10.46
N PRO A 503 -15.33 -28.77 11.54
CA PRO A 503 -14.44 -29.89 11.84
C PRO A 503 -15.25 -31.18 12.10
N PRO A 504 -14.75 -32.36 11.70
CA PRO A 504 -15.42 -33.63 11.97
C PRO A 504 -15.72 -33.87 13.47
N SER A 505 -14.88 -33.31 14.35
CA SER A 505 -15.04 -33.36 15.81
C SER A 505 -16.26 -32.58 16.33
N LEU A 506 -16.78 -31.64 15.54
CA LEU A 506 -17.91 -30.77 15.87
C LEU A 506 -19.21 -31.16 15.18
N ALA A 507 -19.15 -32.04 14.17
CA ALA A 507 -20.31 -32.51 13.44
C ALA A 507 -21.42 -33.04 14.37
N ASP A 508 -22.67 -32.72 14.02
CA ASP A 508 -23.92 -33.06 14.72
C ASP A 508 -24.08 -32.50 16.15
N LYS A 509 -23.05 -31.85 16.72
CA LYS A 509 -23.16 -31.16 18.01
C LYS A 509 -23.96 -29.87 17.86
N THR A 510 -24.63 -29.46 18.93
CA THR A 510 -25.33 -28.17 18.95
C THR A 510 -24.34 -27.04 19.25
N LEU A 511 -24.58 -25.85 18.68
CA LEU A 511 -23.75 -24.66 18.93
C LEU A 511 -23.61 -24.35 20.43
N GLY A 512 -24.68 -24.51 21.20
CA GLY A 512 -24.66 -24.29 22.64
C GLY A 512 -23.81 -25.30 23.41
N ALA A 513 -23.69 -26.54 22.93
CA ALA A 513 -22.83 -27.55 23.55
C ALA A 513 -21.35 -27.36 23.22
N VAL A 514 -21.05 -26.81 22.04
CA VAL A 514 -19.68 -26.53 21.60
C VAL A 514 -19.15 -25.25 22.25
N ASP A 515 -20.01 -24.26 22.38
CA ASP A 515 -19.72 -22.91 22.88
C ASP A 515 -18.49 -22.28 22.21
N VAL A 516 -18.57 -22.18 20.88
CA VAL A 516 -17.49 -21.63 20.03
C VAL A 516 -17.04 -20.27 20.56
N ARG A 517 -17.99 -19.39 20.90
CA ARG A 517 -17.70 -18.03 21.36
C ARG A 517 -16.92 -18.01 22.66
N ALA A 518 -17.32 -18.77 23.69
CA ALA A 518 -16.60 -18.75 24.96
C ALA A 518 -15.18 -19.32 24.85
N ARG A 519 -14.97 -20.28 23.95
CA ARG A 519 -13.68 -20.98 23.80
C ARG A 519 -12.70 -20.29 22.86
N THR A 520 -13.19 -19.58 21.83
CA THR A 520 -12.33 -19.01 20.78
C THR A 520 -12.51 -17.51 20.59
N GLY A 521 -13.59 -16.93 21.11
CA GLY A 521 -13.99 -15.56 20.85
C GLY A 521 -14.72 -15.33 19.52
N LEU A 522 -14.79 -16.34 18.64
CA LEU A 522 -15.51 -16.22 17.37
C LEU A 522 -17.02 -16.16 17.60
N ASN A 523 -17.67 -15.20 16.97
CA ASN A 523 -19.11 -15.09 17.02
C ASN A 523 -19.74 -15.69 15.76
N VAL A 524 -20.41 -16.83 15.89
CA VAL A 524 -21.07 -17.51 14.76
C VAL A 524 -22.31 -16.73 14.35
N ILE A 525 -22.38 -16.33 13.08
CA ILE A 525 -23.48 -15.52 12.52
C ILE A 525 -24.39 -16.33 11.59
N ALA A 526 -23.85 -17.36 10.94
CA ALA A 526 -24.61 -18.27 10.08
C ALA A 526 -23.89 -19.62 9.97
N LEU A 527 -24.66 -20.65 9.60
CA LEU A 527 -24.15 -21.97 9.22
C LEU A 527 -24.58 -22.26 7.79
N GLN A 528 -23.68 -22.79 7.00
CA GLN A 528 -23.97 -23.25 5.65
C GLN A 528 -24.02 -24.78 5.63
N ASP A 529 -25.10 -25.35 5.12
CA ASP A 529 -25.27 -26.77 4.89
C ASP A 529 -25.60 -27.01 3.41
N GLY A 530 -24.58 -27.32 2.62
CA GLY A 530 -24.68 -27.35 1.15
C GLY A 530 -25.07 -25.98 0.56
N ASP A 531 -26.25 -25.91 -0.06
CA ASP A 531 -26.80 -24.68 -0.65
C ASP A 531 -27.65 -23.87 0.33
N GLU A 532 -28.06 -24.46 1.45
CA GLU A 532 -28.87 -23.79 2.46
C GLU A 532 -28.00 -23.00 3.44
N VAL A 533 -28.39 -21.75 3.72
CA VAL A 533 -27.75 -20.92 4.75
C VAL A 533 -28.72 -20.75 5.91
N VAL A 534 -28.40 -21.38 7.04
CA VAL A 534 -29.11 -21.19 8.30
C VAL A 534 -28.62 -19.89 8.92
N THR A 535 -29.44 -18.86 8.76
CA THR A 535 -29.21 -17.54 9.35
C THR A 535 -29.66 -17.52 10.82
N ASN A 536 -28.97 -16.76 11.66
CA ASN A 536 -29.31 -16.61 13.09
C ASN A 536 -29.39 -17.94 13.87
N PRO A 537 -28.29 -18.72 13.90
CA PRO A 537 -28.32 -20.02 14.51
C PRO A 537 -28.47 -19.91 16.03
N THR A 538 -29.31 -20.75 16.61
CA THR A 538 -29.60 -20.76 18.05
C THR A 538 -28.66 -21.73 18.77
N ALA A 539 -28.63 -21.68 20.10
CA ALA A 539 -27.90 -22.66 20.90
C ALA A 539 -28.33 -24.12 20.63
N ALA A 540 -29.55 -24.33 20.13
CA ALA A 540 -30.08 -25.65 19.76
C ALA A 540 -29.74 -26.07 18.32
N THR A 541 -29.26 -25.15 17.47
CA THR A 541 -28.92 -25.44 16.08
C THR A 541 -27.73 -26.40 16.01
N ARG A 542 -27.86 -27.45 15.20
CA ARG A 542 -26.82 -28.49 15.01
C ARG A 542 -25.83 -28.07 13.93
N LEU A 543 -24.57 -28.42 14.13
CA LEU A 543 -23.51 -28.20 13.16
C LEU A 543 -23.56 -29.25 12.04
N PRO A 544 -23.65 -28.85 10.77
CA PRO A 544 -23.70 -29.77 9.63
C PRO A 544 -22.38 -30.52 9.47
N ARG A 545 -22.43 -31.77 8.99
CA ARG A 545 -21.25 -32.64 8.81
C ARG A 545 -20.28 -32.13 7.76
N ASP A 546 -20.80 -31.68 6.62
CA ASP A 546 -20.05 -31.24 5.45
C ASP A 546 -20.31 -29.75 5.14
N GLY A 547 -20.66 -28.99 6.18
CA GLY A 547 -21.00 -27.58 6.05
C GLY A 547 -19.91 -26.63 6.53
N GLU A 548 -20.22 -25.34 6.48
CA GLU A 548 -19.30 -24.26 6.88
C GLU A 548 -19.91 -23.41 8.00
N ILE A 549 -19.04 -22.94 8.89
CA ILE A 549 -19.37 -21.96 9.93
C ILE A 549 -18.96 -20.60 9.40
N ILE A 550 -19.90 -19.67 9.39
CA ILE A 550 -19.67 -18.27 9.06
C ILE A 550 -19.70 -17.51 10.38
N ALA A 551 -18.57 -16.89 10.72
CA ALA A 551 -18.38 -16.19 11.98
C ALA A 551 -17.75 -14.81 11.76
N ILE A 552 -17.94 -13.90 12.71
CA ILE A 552 -17.21 -12.64 12.79
C ILE A 552 -16.17 -12.75 13.91
N GLY A 553 -14.94 -12.34 13.62
CA GLY A 553 -13.87 -12.27 14.59
C GLY A 553 -12.52 -11.88 13.99
N SER A 554 -11.46 -11.94 14.80
CA SER A 554 -10.10 -11.62 14.37
C SER A 554 -9.36 -12.85 13.80
N VAL A 555 -8.23 -12.61 13.15
CA VAL A 555 -7.34 -13.68 12.64
C VAL A 555 -6.84 -14.57 13.78
N GLU A 556 -6.55 -14.00 14.94
CA GLU A 556 -6.13 -14.72 16.15
C GLU A 556 -7.23 -15.64 16.67
N GLN A 557 -8.48 -15.17 16.66
CA GLN A 557 -9.65 -15.96 17.05
C GLN A 557 -9.90 -17.11 16.06
N ARG A 558 -9.69 -16.87 14.76
CA ARG A 558 -9.69 -17.95 13.75
C ARG A 558 -8.62 -18.99 14.05
N ALA A 559 -7.39 -18.56 14.33
CA ALA A 559 -6.29 -19.47 14.65
C ALA A 559 -6.57 -20.25 15.94
N ALA A 560 -7.18 -19.62 16.94
CA ALA A 560 -7.64 -20.29 18.16
C ALA A 560 -8.69 -21.37 17.85
N PHE A 561 -9.68 -21.06 17.00
CA PHE A 561 -10.68 -22.03 16.55
C PHE A 561 -10.05 -23.25 15.88
N VAL A 562 -9.13 -23.03 14.94
CA VAL A 562 -8.44 -24.14 14.26
C VAL A 562 -7.63 -24.98 15.25
N ARG A 563 -6.89 -24.35 16.18
CA ARG A 563 -6.11 -25.09 17.19
C ARG A 563 -6.98 -25.92 18.14
N GLU A 564 -8.14 -25.39 18.51
CA GLU A 564 -9.04 -25.98 19.50
C GLU A 564 -9.89 -27.11 18.91
N PHE A 565 -10.36 -26.95 17.67
CA PHE A 565 -11.40 -27.81 17.10
C PHE A 565 -10.98 -28.60 15.86
N ALA A 566 -9.96 -28.17 15.11
CA ALA A 566 -9.54 -28.83 13.88
C ALA A 566 -8.51 -29.96 14.10
N ARG A 567 -8.47 -30.55 15.31
CA ARG A 567 -7.65 -31.73 15.63
C ARG A 567 -8.39 -33.03 15.43
#